data_AF-A0A8S1GQ73-F1
#
_entry.id   AF-A0A8S1GQ73-F1
#
_cell.length_a   1.000
_cell.length_b   1.000
_cell.length_c   1.000
_cell.angle_alpha   90.00
_cell.angle_beta   90.00
_cell.angle_gamma   90.00
#
_symmetry.space_group_name_H-M   'P 1'
#
loop_
_entity.id
_entity.type
_entity.pdbx_description
1 polymer ?
#
loop_
_entity_poly.entity_id
_entity_poly.type
_entity_poly.pdbx_seq_one_letter_code
_entity_poly.pdbx_strand_id
1 'polypeptide(L)'
;MLKLAVFLALGAVVLGQNSVTFGNSNRIPCGFSCSQRAGFSTVIDGQRSSVSCSDGTQSAARCSGCCEAVALSAGLPTSAASGFVSSNGRSCACCITGCVR
;
A
#
# COMPACT_ATOMS: atom_id res chain seq x y z
N MET A 1 -6.87 -39.69 29.73
CA MET A 1 -5.61 -38.95 29.50
C MET A 1 -5.26 -38.77 28.00
N LEU A 2 -5.97 -39.42 27.06
CA LEU A 2 -5.70 -39.34 25.60
C LEU A 2 -6.47 -38.22 24.84
N LYS A 3 -7.43 -37.55 25.50
CA LYS A 3 -8.25 -36.49 24.86
C LYS A 3 -7.63 -35.08 24.96
N LEU A 4 -6.65 -34.87 25.84
CA LEU A 4 -6.03 -33.55 26.04
C LEU A 4 -4.96 -33.22 25.00
N ALA A 5 -4.33 -34.22 24.37
CA ALA A 5 -3.25 -34.02 23.40
C ALA A 5 -3.74 -33.61 22.01
N VAL A 6 -5.00 -33.93 21.66
CA VAL A 6 -5.55 -33.67 20.31
C VAL A 6 -5.95 -32.19 20.14
N PHE A 7 -6.39 -31.52 21.21
CA PHE A 7 -6.79 -30.11 21.13
C PHE A 7 -5.62 -29.14 20.94
N LEU A 8 -4.40 -29.50 21.35
CA LEU A 8 -3.21 -28.67 21.18
C LEU A 8 -2.62 -28.71 19.76
N ALA A 9 -3.05 -29.65 18.92
CA ALA A 9 -2.51 -29.82 17.56
C ALA A 9 -3.32 -29.12 16.45
N LEU A 10 -4.54 -28.64 16.73
CA LEU A 10 -5.52 -28.30 15.68
C LEU A 10 -5.83 -26.81 15.47
N GLY A 11 -5.15 -25.87 16.14
CA GLY A 11 -5.47 -24.44 16.00
C GLY A 11 -4.34 -23.51 15.57
N ALA A 12 -3.09 -23.97 15.58
CA ALA A 12 -1.92 -23.09 15.44
C ALA A 12 -1.51 -22.78 13.98
N VAL A 13 -2.42 -22.93 13.01
CA VAL A 13 -2.16 -22.56 11.61
C VAL A 13 -3.20 -21.55 11.14
N VAL A 14 -3.16 -20.36 11.73
CA VAL A 14 -3.54 -19.14 11.00
C VAL A 14 -2.28 -18.29 10.87
N LEU A 15 -1.26 -18.85 10.22
CA LEU A 15 -0.18 -18.07 9.62
C LEU A 15 -0.60 -17.68 8.19
N GLY A 16 -1.77 -17.05 8.08
CA GLY A 16 -2.14 -16.26 6.93
C GLY A 16 -1.78 -14.82 7.23
N GLN A 17 -0.48 -14.50 7.23
CA GLN A 17 0.01 -13.13 7.33
C GLN A 17 -0.43 -12.35 6.08
N ASN A 18 -1.69 -11.91 6.04
CA ASN A 18 -2.17 -10.92 5.09
C ASN A 18 -1.88 -9.51 5.62
N SER A 19 -0.66 -9.32 6.12
CA SER A 19 -0.13 -8.02 6.55
C SER A 19 0.76 -7.50 5.43
N VAL A 20 0.17 -6.79 4.48
CA VAL A 20 0.94 -5.82 3.70
C VAL A 20 1.14 -4.61 4.60
N THR A 21 2.16 -4.71 5.45
CA THR A 21 2.65 -3.64 6.33
C THR A 21 3.50 -2.70 5.48
N PHE A 22 2.99 -1.51 5.14
CA PHE A 22 3.82 -0.40 4.64
C PHE A 22 4.47 0.31 5.82
N GLY A 23 5.22 -0.46 6.61
CA GLY A 23 6.08 0.02 7.67
C GLY A 23 7.49 -0.42 7.30
N ASN A 24 8.26 0.51 6.76
CA ASN A 24 9.71 0.40 6.61
C ASN A 24 10.22 -0.88 5.90
N SER A 25 9.98 -0.99 4.60
CA SER A 25 10.72 -1.91 3.69
C SER A 25 10.98 -1.22 2.35
N ASN A 26 11.34 0.06 2.46
CA ASN A 26 11.51 1.01 1.38
C ASN A 26 12.94 0.95 0.82
N ARG A 27 13.26 -0.06 0.00
CA ARG A 27 14.16 0.07 -1.16
C ARG A 27 13.87 -1.06 -2.12
N ILE A 28 13.00 -0.82 -3.10
CA ILE A 28 13.07 -1.58 -4.34
C ILE A 28 14.33 -1.06 -5.03
N PRO A 29 15.42 -1.85 -5.14
CA PRO A 29 16.68 -1.37 -5.73
C PRO A 29 16.45 -0.86 -7.16
N CYS A 30 15.56 -1.52 -7.91
CA CYS A 30 14.90 -1.07 -9.13
C CYS A 30 13.67 -1.96 -9.30
N GLY A 31 12.49 -1.43 -9.64
CA GLY A 31 11.39 -2.33 -10.01
C GLY A 31 10.04 -1.68 -10.22
N PHE A 32 9.03 -2.54 -10.38
CA PHE A 32 7.63 -2.18 -10.51
C PHE A 32 6.86 -2.78 -9.33
N SER A 33 6.07 -1.97 -8.64
CA SER A 33 5.22 -2.44 -7.54
C SER A 33 3.86 -1.79 -7.60
N CYS A 34 2.81 -2.60 -7.42
CA CYS A 34 1.43 -2.15 -7.35
C CYS A 34 0.85 -2.39 -5.96
N SER A 35 0.15 -1.38 -5.44
CA SER A 35 -0.56 -1.47 -4.16
C SER A 35 -1.93 -0.80 -4.24
N GLN A 36 -2.92 -1.42 -3.60
CA GLN A 36 -4.26 -0.82 -3.41
C GLN A 36 -4.35 0.06 -2.15
N ARG A 37 -3.28 0.06 -1.34
CA ARG A 37 -3.14 0.83 -0.10
C ARG A 37 -2.04 1.86 -0.24
N ALA A 38 -2.00 2.53 -1.37
CA ALA A 38 -1.04 3.59 -1.61
C ALA A 38 -1.42 4.84 -0.82
N GLY A 39 -0.41 5.49 -0.28
CA GLY A 39 -0.52 6.70 0.49
C GLY A 39 0.88 7.22 0.77
N PHE A 40 0.96 8.48 1.19
CA PHE A 40 2.22 9.12 1.54
C PHE A 40 2.05 9.87 2.85
N SER A 41 3.16 10.02 3.57
CA SER A 41 3.20 10.88 4.73
C SER A 41 4.01 12.11 4.42
N THR A 42 3.46 13.27 4.76
CA THR A 42 4.11 14.56 4.60
C THR A 42 3.93 15.38 5.89
N VAL A 43 4.74 16.42 6.07
CA VAL A 43 4.62 17.33 7.20
C VAL A 43 3.92 18.59 6.70
N ILE A 44 2.74 18.88 7.26
CA ILE A 44 1.94 20.07 6.98
C ILE A 44 1.88 20.84 8.30
N ASP A 45 2.33 22.10 8.29
CA ASP A 45 2.33 22.96 9.48
C ASP A 45 3.05 22.37 10.71
N GLY A 46 4.12 21.61 10.47
CA GLY A 46 4.90 20.95 11.53
C GLY A 46 4.25 19.67 12.09
N GLN A 47 3.04 19.31 11.66
CA GLN A 47 2.40 18.05 12.01
C GLN A 47 2.60 17.00 10.91
N ARG A 48 2.91 15.76 11.31
CA ARG A 48 2.97 14.64 10.37
C ARG A 48 1.56 14.24 9.99
N SER A 49 1.20 14.44 8.72
CA SER A 49 -0.05 14.00 8.12
C SER A 49 0.19 12.77 7.24
N SER A 50 -0.79 11.87 7.18
CA SER A 50 -0.80 10.73 6.27
C SER A 50 -1.99 10.86 5.32
N VAL A 51 -1.73 10.84 4.02
CA VAL A 51 -2.76 10.89 2.99
C VAL A 51 -2.92 9.49 2.41
N SER A 52 -4.14 8.95 2.46
CA SER A 52 -4.50 7.70 1.79
C SER A 52 -5.03 8.01 0.39
N CYS A 53 -4.56 7.28 -0.63
CA CYS A 53 -5.15 7.38 -1.96
C CYS A 53 -6.49 6.69 -2.07
N SER A 54 -6.90 5.89 -1.08
CA SER A 54 -8.20 5.21 -1.00
C SER A 54 -9.03 5.80 0.14
N ASP A 55 -10.08 6.58 -0.18
CA ASP A 55 -10.93 7.28 0.80
C ASP A 55 -12.44 7.16 0.46
N GLY A 56 -12.84 6.00 -0.07
CA GLY A 56 -14.25 5.62 -0.27
C GLY A 56 -14.94 6.19 -1.53
N THR A 57 -14.58 7.37 -2.03
CA THR A 57 -15.09 7.94 -3.30
C THR A 57 -13.98 8.12 -4.32
N GLN A 58 -13.78 7.09 -5.13
CA GLN A 58 -12.64 7.02 -6.04
C GLN A 58 -13.07 7.35 -7.46
N SER A 59 -12.47 8.38 -8.05
CA SER A 59 -12.54 8.66 -9.48
C SER A 59 -11.20 8.36 -10.12
N ALA A 60 -11.18 7.95 -11.39
CA ALA A 60 -9.93 7.64 -12.11
C ALA A 60 -8.93 8.82 -12.05
N ALA A 61 -9.40 10.05 -12.23
CA ALA A 61 -8.57 11.25 -12.12
C ALA A 61 -7.98 11.46 -10.70
N ARG A 62 -8.73 11.13 -9.65
CA ARG A 62 -8.27 11.21 -8.26
C ARG A 62 -7.23 10.14 -7.95
N CYS A 63 -7.45 8.91 -8.43
CA CYS A 63 -6.47 7.84 -8.30
C CYS A 63 -5.16 8.21 -9.00
N SER A 64 -5.22 8.66 -10.26
CA SER A 64 -4.03 9.06 -11.01
C SER A 64 -3.24 10.13 -10.27
N GLY A 65 -3.89 11.25 -9.91
CA GLY A 65 -3.22 12.36 -9.22
C GLY A 65 -2.64 11.97 -7.86
N CYS A 66 -3.31 11.10 -7.10
CA CYS A 66 -2.77 10.64 -5.82
C CYS A 66 -1.56 9.74 -6.00
N CYS A 67 -1.58 8.81 -6.96
CA CYS A 67 -0.43 7.94 -7.22
C CYS A 67 0.78 8.73 -7.74
N GLU A 68 0.55 9.75 -8.57
CA GLU A 68 1.58 10.70 -9.00
C GLU A 68 2.20 11.44 -7.81
N ALA A 69 1.38 11.91 -6.86
CA ALA A 69 1.86 12.53 -5.63
C ALA A 69 2.67 11.57 -4.74
N VAL A 70 2.28 10.29 -4.68
CA VAL A 70 3.07 9.25 -4.00
C VAL A 70 4.44 9.09 -4.66
N ALA A 71 4.51 9.02 -5.99
CA ALA A 71 5.80 8.97 -6.70
C ALA A 71 6.68 10.19 -6.41
N LEU A 72 6.11 11.39 -6.44
CA LEU A 72 6.82 12.62 -6.10
C LEU A 72 7.37 12.59 -4.66
N SER A 73 6.56 12.10 -3.70
CA SER A 73 7.00 11.95 -2.30
C SER A 73 8.15 10.95 -2.12
N ALA A 74 8.30 10.01 -3.06
CA ALA A 74 9.39 9.04 -3.12
C ALA A 74 10.60 9.51 -3.94
N GLY A 75 10.59 10.74 -4.47
CA GLY A 75 11.66 11.29 -5.31
C GLY A 75 11.66 10.79 -6.76
N LEU A 76 10.52 10.25 -7.23
CA LEU A 76 10.33 9.75 -8.59
C LEU A 76 9.52 10.76 -9.43
N PRO A 77 9.65 10.74 -10.77
CA PRO A 77 8.82 11.57 -11.64
C PRO A 77 7.35 11.11 -11.59
N THR A 78 6.40 11.99 -11.92
CA THR A 78 4.97 11.62 -11.97
C THR A 78 4.69 10.50 -12.97
N SER A 79 5.42 10.47 -14.09
CA SER A 79 5.36 9.40 -15.11
C SER A 79 5.82 8.03 -14.61
N ALA A 80 6.47 7.96 -13.44
CA ALA A 80 6.82 6.70 -12.79
C ALA A 80 5.65 6.09 -12.01
N ALA A 81 4.50 6.76 -11.90
CA ALA A 81 3.31 6.22 -11.27
C ALA A 81 2.11 6.21 -12.21
N SER A 82 1.23 5.22 -12.01
CA SER A 82 -0.08 5.17 -12.63
C SER A 82 -1.14 4.80 -11.59
N GLY A 83 -2.28 5.47 -11.64
CA GLY A 83 -3.40 5.25 -10.74
C GLY A 83 -4.68 4.87 -11.46
N PHE A 84 -5.36 3.84 -10.97
CA PHE A 84 -6.63 3.38 -11.53
C PHE A 84 -7.60 2.99 -10.41
N VAL A 85 -8.90 3.06 -10.71
CA VAL A 85 -9.93 2.55 -9.79
C VAL A 85 -9.85 1.03 -9.80
N SER A 86 -9.68 0.43 -8.63
CA SER A 86 -9.67 -1.03 -8.44
C SER A 86 -11.01 -1.62 -8.86
N SER A 87 -11.03 -2.91 -9.21
CA SER A 87 -12.23 -3.66 -9.64
C SER A 87 -13.39 -3.60 -8.63
N ASN A 88 -13.07 -3.32 -7.36
CA ASN A 88 -14.06 -3.17 -6.29
C ASN A 88 -14.77 -1.80 -6.30
N GLY A 89 -14.38 -0.87 -7.18
CA GLY A 89 -14.97 0.48 -7.31
C GLY A 89 -14.74 1.40 -6.11
N ARG A 90 -14.07 0.92 -5.06
CA ARG A 90 -13.96 1.60 -3.75
C ARG A 90 -12.53 1.93 -3.33
N SER A 91 -11.55 1.49 -4.11
CA SER A 91 -10.12 1.66 -3.78
C SER A 91 -9.35 2.07 -5.02
N CYS A 92 -8.29 2.86 -4.86
CA CYS A 92 -7.33 3.08 -5.94
C CYS A 92 -6.27 1.99 -5.91
N ALA A 93 -5.89 1.49 -7.08
CA ALA A 93 -4.65 0.77 -7.26
C ALA A 93 -3.62 1.74 -7.83
N CYS A 94 -2.50 1.91 -7.12
CA CYS A 94 -1.35 2.66 -7.59
C CYS A 94 -0.22 1.70 -7.94
N CYS A 95 0.37 1.91 -9.11
CA CYS A 95 1.56 1.20 -9.52
C CYS A 95 2.69 2.19 -9.73
N ILE A 96 3.86 1.89 -9.17
CA ILE A 96 5.04 2.74 -9.22
C ILE A 96 6.18 1.93 -9.82
N THR A 97 6.77 2.45 -10.89
CA THR A 97 8.04 2.00 -11.48
C THR A 97 9.16 2.93 -11.04
N GLY A 98 10.24 2.43 -10.45
CA GLY A 98 11.36 3.29 -10.14
C GLY A 98 12.43 2.66 -9.27
N CYS A 99 13.52 3.40 -9.12
CA CYS A 99 14.60 3.10 -8.19
C CYS A 99 14.62 4.22 -7.16
N VAL A 100 14.45 3.90 -5.89
CA VAL A 100 14.62 4.91 -4.81
C VAL A 100 16.12 5.12 -4.62
N ARG A 101 16.63 6.26 -5.11
CA ARG A 101 18.06 6.59 -5.08
C ARG A 101 18.51 6.98 -3.67
#